data_AF-V4JJB9-F1
#
_entry.id   AF-V4JJB9-F1
#
_cell.length_a   1.000
_cell.length_b   1.000
_cell.length_c   1.000
_cell.angle_alpha   90.00
_cell.angle_beta   90.00
_cell.angle_gamma   90.00
#
_symmetry.space_group_name_H-M   'P 1'
#
loop_
_entity.id
_entity.type
_entity.pdbx_description
1 polymer ?
#
loop_
_entity_poly.entity_id
_entity_poly.type
_entity_poly.pdbx_seq_one_letter_code
_entity_poly.pdbx_strand_id
1 'polypeptide(L)'
;MSRRTIYTGIRELEGMGDADRDHPQRPSGEANRVRRRGGGRRPMLDNDPQLAETLHEVLEAHSAGSPTDPDVRWTDLKPMQLAQELSEQGVRICRNTAAAWLHQAGFRRRSLRKN
;
A
#
# COMPACT_ATOMS: atom_id res chain seq x y z
N MET A 1 16.61 -12.30 29.08
CA MET A 1 16.41 -12.45 27.62
C MET A 1 15.40 -13.57 27.38
N SER A 2 14.52 -13.46 26.38
CA SER A 2 13.52 -14.52 26.11
C SER A 2 14.16 -15.73 25.44
N ARG A 3 13.77 -16.93 25.87
CA ARG A 3 14.16 -18.23 25.26
C ARG A 3 13.96 -18.20 23.75
N ARG A 4 12.84 -17.63 23.28
CA ARG A 4 12.50 -17.51 21.85
C ARG A 4 13.52 -16.68 21.06
N THR A 5 14.07 -15.63 21.67
CA THR A 5 15.10 -14.78 21.05
C THR A 5 16.41 -15.56 20.85
N ILE A 6 16.80 -16.37 21.84
CA ILE A 6 18.01 -17.21 21.78
C ILE A 6 17.90 -18.24 20.66
N TYR A 7 16.80 -19.00 20.60
CA TYR A 7 16.62 -20.00 19.53
C TYR A 7 16.51 -19.39 18.13
N THR A 8 15.94 -18.18 18.01
CA THR A 8 15.93 -17.46 16.73
C THR A 8 17.36 -17.13 16.29
N GLY A 9 18.19 -16.64 17.23
CA GLY A 9 19.60 -16.33 16.95
C GLY A 9 20.41 -17.57 16.58
N ILE A 10 20.25 -18.68 17.30
CA ILE A 10 20.91 -19.96 17.01
C ILE A 10 20.57 -20.42 15.59
N ARG A 11 19.28 -20.42 15.22
CA ARG A 11 18.84 -20.82 13.88
C ARG A 11 19.39 -19.90 12.77
N GLU A 12 19.52 -18.61 13.06
CA GLU A 12 20.13 -17.67 12.12
C GLU A 12 21.62 -17.98 11.93
N LEU A 13 22.36 -18.26 13.01
CA LEU A 13 23.79 -18.62 12.96
C LEU A 13 24.01 -19.94 12.22
N GLU A 14 23.22 -20.97 12.50
CA GLU A 14 23.27 -22.26 11.80
C GLU A 14 23.01 -22.09 10.29
N GLY A 15 22.10 -21.18 9.91
CA GLY A 15 21.78 -20.90 8.51
C GLY A 15 22.84 -20.10 7.74
N MET A 16 23.81 -19.49 8.41
CA MET A 16 24.91 -18.75 7.76
C MET A 16 26.06 -19.68 7.32
N GLY A 17 26.21 -20.86 7.94
CA GLY A 17 27.35 -21.76 7.69
C GLY A 17 28.72 -21.10 7.94
N ASP A 18 29.80 -21.70 7.40
CA ASP A 18 31.17 -21.12 7.39
C ASP A 18 31.37 -20.08 6.25
N ALA A 19 30.30 -19.37 5.86
CA ALA A 19 30.40 -18.36 4.81
C ALA A 19 31.29 -17.17 5.23
N ASP A 20 31.76 -16.43 4.22
CA ASP A 20 32.70 -15.32 4.28
C ASP A 20 32.65 -14.52 5.60
N ARG A 21 33.69 -14.71 6.44
CA ARG A 21 33.79 -14.14 7.79
C ARG A 21 33.75 -12.62 7.79
N ASP A 22 34.25 -12.02 6.71
CA ASP A 22 34.33 -10.57 6.57
C ASP A 22 32.97 -9.96 6.13
N HIS A 23 32.04 -10.78 5.60
CA HIS A 23 30.75 -10.31 5.13
C HIS A 23 29.60 -11.33 5.32
N PRO A 24 29.21 -11.64 6.57
CA PRO A 24 28.20 -12.65 6.86
C PRO A 24 26.82 -12.25 6.33
N GLN A 25 26.32 -12.96 5.33
CA GLN A 25 24.95 -12.81 4.82
C GLN A 25 23.96 -13.51 5.75
N ARG A 26 23.22 -12.72 6.53
CA ARG A 26 22.20 -13.27 7.41
C ARG A 26 20.92 -13.54 6.63
N PRO A 27 20.23 -14.66 6.88
CA PRO A 27 18.93 -14.92 6.25
C PRO A 27 17.87 -13.88 6.65
N SER A 28 18.09 -13.17 7.75
CA SER A 28 17.20 -12.15 8.30
C SER A 28 17.49 -10.72 7.85
N GLY A 29 18.59 -10.44 7.15
CA GLY A 29 18.95 -9.05 6.83
C GLY A 29 19.95 -8.95 5.69
N GLU A 30 20.06 -7.76 5.09
CA GLU A 30 21.16 -7.47 4.18
C GLU A 30 22.49 -7.52 4.95
N ALA A 31 23.61 -7.85 4.31
CA ALA A 31 24.91 -8.00 4.97
C ALA A 31 25.32 -6.78 5.81
N ASN A 32 24.87 -5.57 5.41
CA ASN A 32 25.16 -4.31 6.11
C ASN A 32 24.08 -3.90 7.14
N ARG A 33 23.07 -4.73 7.42
CA ARG A 33 21.97 -4.36 8.34
C ARG A 33 21.55 -5.49 9.28
N VAL A 34 21.53 -5.15 10.58
CA VAL A 34 21.10 -6.07 11.65
C VAL A 34 19.61 -6.37 11.65
N ARG A 35 18.79 -5.45 11.14
CA ARG A 35 17.33 -5.58 11.09
C ARG A 35 16.88 -5.96 9.68
N ARG A 36 15.87 -6.83 9.59
CA ARG A 36 15.15 -7.13 8.34
C ARG A 36 14.68 -5.82 7.69
N ARG A 37 14.57 -5.79 6.35
CA ARG A 37 13.73 -4.80 5.68
C ARG A 37 12.27 -5.07 6.04
N GLY A 38 11.50 -4.01 6.24
CA GLY A 38 10.08 -4.11 6.54
C GLY A 38 9.74 -4.20 8.04
N GLY A 39 8.50 -3.87 8.35
CA GLY A 39 7.97 -3.60 9.68
C GLY A 39 7.03 -2.38 9.74
N GLY A 40 6.78 -1.74 8.60
CA GLY A 40 5.78 -0.67 8.48
C GLY A 40 4.35 -1.21 8.60
N ARG A 41 3.41 -0.32 8.93
CA ARG A 41 1.98 -0.62 8.96
C ARG A 41 1.53 -1.18 7.60
N ARG A 42 0.83 -2.31 7.60
CA ARG A 42 0.22 -2.85 6.38
C ARG A 42 -0.73 -1.81 5.78
N PRO A 43 -0.78 -1.64 4.45
CA PRO A 43 -1.75 -0.75 3.81
C PRO A 43 -3.16 -1.11 4.26
N MET A 44 -3.99 -0.11 4.54
CA MET A 44 -5.39 -0.32 4.95
C MET A 44 -6.19 -1.05 3.86
N LEU A 45 -5.81 -0.84 2.60
CA LEU A 45 -6.38 -1.44 1.41
C LEU A 45 -6.15 -2.95 1.30
N ASP A 46 -5.03 -3.45 1.81
CA ASP A 46 -4.73 -4.89 1.78
C ASP A 46 -5.51 -5.67 2.85
N ASN A 47 -6.10 -4.98 3.82
CA ASN A 47 -6.74 -5.63 4.97
C ASN A 47 -8.27 -5.63 4.92
N ASP A 48 -8.89 -4.87 4.01
CA ASP A 48 -10.34 -4.70 4.01
C ASP A 48 -10.93 -4.82 2.59
N PRO A 49 -11.55 -5.97 2.24
CA PRO A 49 -12.21 -6.15 0.95
C PRO A 49 -13.43 -5.24 0.79
N GLN A 50 -14.12 -4.87 1.87
CA GLN A 50 -15.26 -3.96 1.83
C GLN A 50 -14.82 -2.57 1.37
N LEU A 51 -13.66 -2.09 1.83
CA LEU A 51 -13.08 -0.83 1.37
C LEU A 51 -12.81 -0.83 -0.13
N ALA A 52 -12.37 -1.94 -0.71
CA ALA A 52 -12.09 -2.01 -2.15
C ALA A 52 -13.37 -1.94 -2.98
N GLU A 53 -14.43 -2.63 -2.56
CA GLU A 53 -15.74 -2.63 -3.22
C GLU A 53 -16.40 -1.25 -3.16
N THR A 54 -16.54 -0.67 -1.96
CA THR A 54 -17.14 0.66 -1.75
C THR A 54 -16.42 1.73 -2.57
N LEU A 55 -15.10 1.64 -2.67
CA LEU A 55 -14.31 2.58 -3.46
C LEU A 55 -14.55 2.40 -4.96
N HIS A 56 -14.65 1.16 -5.44
CA HIS A 56 -15.00 0.90 -6.83
C HIS A 56 -16.37 1.50 -7.18
N GLU A 57 -17.38 1.32 -6.33
CA GLU A 57 -18.72 1.89 -6.52
C GLU A 57 -18.71 3.43 -6.61
N VAL A 58 -18.03 4.09 -5.66
CA VAL A 58 -17.90 5.56 -5.68
C VAL A 58 -17.21 6.02 -6.97
N LEU A 59 -16.18 5.31 -7.43
CA LEU A 59 -15.46 5.71 -8.63
C LEU A 59 -16.23 5.41 -9.91
N GLU A 60 -17.00 4.33 -10.02
CA GLU A 60 -17.83 4.09 -11.21
C GLU A 60 -18.86 5.22 -11.41
N ALA A 61 -19.38 5.79 -10.32
CA ALA A 61 -20.30 6.94 -10.39
C ALA A 61 -19.59 8.26 -10.78
N HIS A 62 -18.31 8.40 -10.42
CA HIS A 62 -17.54 9.64 -10.53
C HIS A 62 -16.34 9.54 -11.47
N SER A 63 -16.31 8.53 -12.33
CA SER A 63 -15.26 8.34 -13.31
C SER A 63 -15.81 8.11 -14.69
N ALA A 64 -15.04 8.58 -15.67
CA ALA A 64 -15.32 8.36 -17.07
C ALA A 64 -14.06 7.84 -17.75
N GLY A 65 -14.22 6.85 -18.62
CA GLY A 65 -13.17 6.41 -19.52
C GLY A 65 -12.80 7.52 -20.51
N SER A 66 -11.55 7.53 -20.97
CA SER A 66 -11.11 8.42 -22.04
C SER A 66 -11.58 7.87 -23.40
N PRO A 67 -12.27 8.66 -24.25
CA PRO A 67 -12.67 8.23 -25.60
C PRO A 67 -11.49 7.93 -26.52
N THR A 68 -10.30 8.46 -26.18
CA THR A 68 -9.11 8.44 -27.04
C THR A 68 -8.07 7.44 -26.54
N ASP A 69 -8.15 7.05 -25.26
CA ASP A 69 -7.17 6.15 -24.64
C ASP A 69 -7.89 5.22 -23.66
N PRO A 70 -8.09 3.95 -24.01
CA PRO A 70 -8.86 3.03 -23.18
C PRO A 70 -8.20 2.75 -21.82
N ASP A 71 -6.90 3.00 -21.67
CA ASP A 71 -6.16 2.74 -20.43
C ASP A 71 -6.26 3.91 -19.43
N VAL A 72 -6.79 5.06 -19.87
CA VAL A 72 -6.87 6.25 -19.03
C VAL A 72 -8.28 6.42 -18.46
N ARG A 73 -8.36 6.37 -17.12
CA ARG A 73 -9.58 6.69 -16.37
C ARG A 73 -9.45 8.06 -15.72
N TRP A 74 -10.47 8.90 -15.88
CA TRP A 74 -10.54 10.18 -15.21
C TRP A 74 -11.53 10.16 -14.07
N THR A 75 -11.19 10.83 -12.97
CA THR A 75 -12.15 11.19 -11.94
C THR A 75 -12.19 12.70 -11.76
N ASP A 76 -13.37 13.22 -11.44
CA ASP A 76 -13.59 14.61 -11.04
C ASP A 76 -13.37 14.83 -9.54
N LEU A 77 -13.35 13.75 -8.74
CA LEU A 77 -13.19 13.80 -7.30
C LEU A 77 -11.78 14.22 -6.89
N LYS A 78 -11.70 15.17 -5.94
CA LYS A 78 -10.48 15.40 -5.16
C LYS A 78 -10.32 14.29 -4.11
N PRO A 79 -9.08 14.00 -3.65
CA PRO A 79 -8.86 13.00 -2.61
C PRO A 79 -9.67 13.21 -1.32
N MET A 80 -9.96 14.46 -0.97
CA MET A 80 -10.77 14.78 0.21
C MET A 80 -12.28 14.55 -0.03
N GLN A 81 -12.75 14.74 -1.26
CA GLN A 81 -14.13 14.41 -1.63
C GLN A 81 -14.32 12.90 -1.65
N LEU A 82 -13.38 12.16 -2.26
CA LEU A 82 -13.39 10.69 -2.22
C LEU A 82 -13.44 10.15 -0.78
N ALA A 83 -12.63 10.72 0.13
CA ALA A 83 -12.67 10.32 1.54
C ALA A 83 -14.01 10.63 2.24
N GLN A 84 -14.70 11.69 1.83
CA GLN A 84 -16.01 12.06 2.36
C GLN A 84 -17.10 11.11 1.86
N GLU A 85 -17.15 10.86 0.55
CA GLU A 85 -18.08 9.90 -0.08
C GLU A 85 -17.95 8.51 0.56
N LEU A 86 -16.70 8.04 0.74
CA LEU A 86 -16.45 6.75 1.41
C LEU A 86 -16.92 6.76 2.86
N SER A 87 -16.75 7.88 3.57
CA SER A 87 -17.21 7.99 4.95
C SER A 87 -18.74 7.96 5.05
N GLU A 88 -19.46 8.44 4.05
CA GLU A 88 -20.93 8.38 3.98
C GLU A 88 -21.43 6.95 3.74
N GLN A 89 -20.62 6.13 3.05
CA GLN A 89 -20.85 4.69 2.87
C GLN A 89 -20.32 3.83 4.04
N GLY A 90 -19.89 4.47 5.14
CA GLY A 90 -19.46 3.79 6.37
C GLY A 90 -17.96 3.47 6.44
N VAL A 91 -17.18 3.84 5.42
CA VAL A 91 -15.75 3.55 5.32
C VAL A 91 -14.91 4.81 5.54
N ARG A 92 -14.30 4.93 6.72
CA ARG A 92 -13.50 6.13 7.05
C ARG A 92 -12.04 5.98 6.64
N ILE A 93 -11.62 6.74 5.64
CA ILE A 93 -10.21 6.88 5.24
C ILE A 93 -9.75 8.33 5.33
N CYS A 94 -8.44 8.54 5.48
CA CYS A 94 -7.88 9.89 5.41
C CYS A 94 -7.59 10.31 3.96
N ARG A 95 -7.50 11.63 3.73
CA ARG A 95 -7.15 12.24 2.44
C ARG A 95 -5.90 11.62 1.79
N ASN A 96 -4.89 11.30 2.58
CA ASN A 96 -3.63 10.77 2.07
C ASN A 96 -3.78 9.33 1.56
N THR A 97 -4.57 8.50 2.26
CA THR A 97 -4.92 7.16 1.78
C THR A 97 -5.71 7.23 0.47
N ALA A 98 -6.69 8.13 0.40
CA ALA A 98 -7.47 8.36 -0.81
C ALA A 98 -6.59 8.81 -2.00
N ALA A 99 -5.63 9.71 -1.76
CA ALA A 99 -4.70 10.18 -2.78
C ALA A 99 -3.74 9.08 -3.27
N ALA A 100 -3.20 8.29 -2.35
CA ALA A 100 -2.32 7.17 -2.68
C ALA A 100 -3.06 6.14 -3.54
N TRP A 101 -4.34 5.89 -3.24
CA TRP A 101 -5.14 4.94 -4.00
C TRP A 101 -5.43 5.42 -5.42
N LEU A 102 -5.88 6.66 -5.59
CA LEU A 102 -6.11 7.24 -6.92
C LEU A 102 -4.87 7.13 -7.81
N HIS A 103 -3.69 7.35 -7.22
CA HIS A 103 -2.42 7.18 -7.90
C HIS A 103 -2.13 5.72 -8.26
N GLN A 104 -2.29 4.79 -7.31
CA GLN A 104 -2.03 3.35 -7.52
C GLN A 104 -2.97 2.74 -8.57
N ALA A 105 -4.24 3.17 -8.59
CA ALA A 105 -5.24 2.70 -9.54
C ALA A 105 -5.17 3.43 -10.91
N GLY A 106 -4.19 4.32 -11.11
CA GLY A 106 -3.94 4.98 -12.40
C GLY A 106 -4.96 6.06 -12.76
N PHE A 107 -5.79 6.50 -11.82
CA PHE A 107 -6.77 7.56 -12.07
C PHE A 107 -6.07 8.91 -12.24
N ARG A 108 -6.39 9.61 -13.31
CA ARG A 108 -5.95 10.99 -13.51
C ARG A 108 -7.09 11.95 -13.17
N ARG A 109 -6.80 12.92 -12.31
CA ARG A 109 -7.78 13.96 -11.98
C ARG A 109 -7.97 14.89 -13.17
N ARG A 110 -9.21 15.10 -13.59
CA ARG A 110 -9.57 16.16 -14.53
C ARG A 110 -10.53 17.13 -13.84
N SER A 111 -10.24 18.42 -13.90
CA SER A 111 -11.20 19.41 -13.42
C SER A 111 -12.38 19.44 -14.37
N LEU A 112 -13.60 19.27 -13.85
CA LEU A 112 -14.80 19.58 -14.62
C LEU A 112 -14.75 21.08 -14.97
N ARG A 113 -14.77 21.42 -16.27
CA ARG A 113 -14.91 22.80 -16.72
C ARG A 113 -16.37 22.97 -17.13
N LYS A 114 -17.11 23.75 -16.35
CA LYS A 114 -18.48 24.14 -16.68
C LYS A 114 -18.39 25.39 -17.55
N ASN A 115 -18.83 25.31 -18.81
CA ASN A 115 -19.15 26.48 -19.64
C ASN A 115 -20.57 26.93 -19.33
#